data_AF-A0A7G9Z566-F1
#
_entry.id   AF-A0A7G9Z566-F1
#
_cell.length_a   1.000
_cell.length_b   1.000
_cell.length_c   1.000
_cell.angle_alpha   90.00
_cell.angle_beta   90.00
_cell.angle_gamma   90.00
#
_symmetry.space_group_name_H-M   'P 1'
#
loop_
_entity.id
_entity.type
_entity.pdbx_description
1 polymer ?
#
loop_
_entity_poly.entity_id
_entity_poly.type
_entity_poly.pdbx_seq_one_letter_code
_entity_poly.pdbx_strand_id
1 'polypeptide(L)'
;MNRYIPFITLSELKPRVWITLSGCNFKCKGCFSLARNPIGEQMTVEQLISLVKDSASGCYSALEEAVITGGEPTLNRHYLVDLVSQLKEFVGWIVLDTNGYLLDDAYLEELIAAGLTEVTFDLKAWSERIA
;
A
#
# COMPACT_ATOMS: atom_id res chain seq x y z
N MET A 1 7.49 -10.68 9.24
CA MET A 1 6.00 -10.72 9.18
C MET A 1 5.59 -10.75 7.72
N ASN A 2 4.40 -11.26 7.40
CA ASN A 2 3.99 -11.43 6.00
C ASN A 2 2.64 -10.77 5.73
N ARG A 3 2.44 -10.30 4.49
CA ARG A 3 1.15 -9.85 3.96
C ARG A 3 0.81 -10.61 2.68
N TYR A 4 -0.48 -10.72 2.41
CA TYR A 4 -0.96 -11.32 1.18
C TYR A 4 -0.97 -10.27 0.06
N ILE A 5 -0.32 -10.58 -1.05
CA ILE A 5 -0.15 -9.71 -2.23
C ILE A 5 -0.87 -10.37 -3.41
N PRO A 6 -2.04 -9.88 -3.85
CA PRO A 6 -2.74 -10.43 -5.01
C PRO A 6 -1.99 -10.16 -6.31
N PHE A 7 -1.47 -8.94 -6.46
CA PHE A 7 -0.73 -8.48 -7.62
C PHE A 7 -0.03 -7.15 -7.33
N ILE A 8 0.95 -6.82 -8.17
CA ILE A 8 1.46 -5.46 -8.34
C ILE A 8 1.20 -5.01 -9.78
N THR A 9 1.16 -3.70 -10.02
CA THR A 9 0.95 -3.14 -11.37
C THR A 9 1.96 -2.04 -11.65
N LEU A 10 2.54 -2.03 -12.85
CA LEU A 10 3.45 -0.99 -13.33
C LEU A 10 2.72 -0.12 -14.38
N SER A 11 2.98 1.20 -14.41
CA SER A 11 2.40 2.12 -15.39
C SER A 11 3.27 2.36 -16.62
N GLU A 12 2.73 2.25 -17.83
CA GLU A 12 3.49 2.64 -19.03
C GLU A 12 3.67 4.17 -19.18
N LEU A 13 2.89 4.97 -18.44
CA LEU A 13 2.83 6.43 -18.58
C LEU A 13 3.73 7.18 -17.59
N LYS A 14 4.02 6.56 -16.44
CA LYS A 14 4.89 7.13 -15.39
C LYS A 14 5.67 5.98 -14.74
N PRO A 15 6.92 6.18 -14.27
CA PRO A 15 7.63 5.17 -13.50
C PRO A 15 6.98 4.95 -12.11
N ARG A 16 5.88 4.20 -12.08
CA ARG A 16 5.02 4.00 -10.90
C ARG A 16 4.66 2.54 -10.73
N VAL A 17 4.67 2.08 -9.48
CA VAL A 17 4.13 0.78 -9.07
C VAL A 17 2.93 0.95 -8.15
N TRP A 18 1.89 0.15 -8.34
CA TRP A 18 0.84 -0.08 -7.34
C TRP A 18 1.09 -1.41 -6.64
N ILE A 19 1.17 -1.36 -5.32
CA ILE A 19 1.32 -2.50 -4.44
C ILE A 19 -0.03 -2.76 -3.79
N THR A 20 -0.71 -3.82 -4.21
CA THR A 20 -2.03 -4.19 -3.67
C THR A 20 -1.85 -5.15 -2.51
N LEU A 21 -2.18 -4.74 -1.29
CA LEU A 21 -2.22 -5.61 -0.11
C LEU A 21 -3.65 -6.13 0.10
N SER A 22 -3.82 -7.37 0.53
CA SER A 22 -5.16 -7.96 0.69
C SER A 22 -5.63 -8.15 2.13
N GLY A 23 -6.94 -8.32 2.31
CA GLY A 23 -7.63 -8.20 3.58
C GLY A 23 -8.03 -6.74 3.87
N CYS A 24 -9.24 -6.53 4.37
CA CYS A 24 -9.77 -5.22 4.74
C CYS A 24 -10.61 -5.34 6.03
N ASN A 25 -10.51 -4.34 6.91
CA ASN A 25 -11.37 -4.21 8.10
C ASN A 25 -12.79 -3.75 7.73
N PHE A 26 -13.00 -3.16 6.55
CA PHE A 26 -14.30 -2.67 6.09
C PHE A 26 -15.00 -3.66 5.15
N LYS A 27 -16.34 -3.59 5.10
CA LYS A 27 -17.21 -4.34 4.18
C LYS A 27 -18.09 -3.41 3.35
N CYS A 28 -17.49 -2.42 2.71
CA CYS A 28 -18.22 -1.39 1.96
C CYS A 28 -19.17 -2.02 0.92
N LYS A 29 -20.40 -1.51 0.84
CA LYS A 29 -21.42 -2.00 -0.10
C LYS A 29 -20.97 -1.89 -1.56
N GLY A 30 -20.24 -0.82 -1.90
CA GLY A 30 -19.69 -0.57 -3.23
C GLY A 30 -18.27 -1.10 -3.46
N CYS A 31 -17.74 -1.97 -2.60
CA CYS A 31 -16.39 -2.50 -2.78
C CYS A 31 -16.30 -3.44 -3.99
N PHE A 32 -15.54 -3.05 -5.01
CA PHE A 32 -15.27 -3.87 -6.20
C PHE A 32 -13.94 -4.65 -6.12
N SER A 33 -13.07 -4.29 -5.16
CA SER A 33 -11.73 -4.87 -5.06
C SER A 33 -11.77 -6.30 -4.52
N LEU A 34 -11.19 -7.24 -5.27
CA LEU A 34 -10.99 -8.62 -4.81
C LEU A 34 -10.06 -8.66 -3.59
N ALA A 35 -9.16 -7.69 -3.45
CA ALA A 35 -8.21 -7.58 -2.34
C ALA A 35 -8.90 -7.31 -0.99
N ARG A 36 -10.22 -7.09 -0.94
CA ARG A 36 -10.98 -7.06 0.32
C ARG A 36 -10.78 -8.33 1.15
N ASN A 37 -10.72 -9.49 0.50
CA ASN A 37 -10.49 -10.76 1.16
C ASN A 37 -8.99 -11.09 1.18
N PRO A 38 -8.49 -11.88 2.15
CA PRO A 38 -7.13 -12.39 2.13
C PRO A 38 -6.92 -13.32 0.93
N ILE A 39 -6.33 -12.78 -0.13
CA ILE A 39 -6.03 -13.49 -1.38
C ILE A 39 -4.62 -13.11 -1.88
N GLY A 40 -4.05 -13.96 -2.73
CA GLY A 40 -2.71 -13.74 -3.27
C GLY A 40 -1.63 -14.52 -2.53
N GLU A 41 -0.38 -14.21 -2.83
CA GLU A 41 0.77 -14.87 -2.23
C GLU A 41 1.18 -14.18 -0.93
N GLN A 42 1.56 -14.97 0.07
CA GLN A 42 2.00 -14.44 1.35
C GLN A 42 3.50 -14.11 1.32
N MET A 43 3.84 -12.83 1.31
CA MET A 43 5.21 -12.34 1.16
C MET A 43 5.68 -11.58 2.40
N THR A 44 6.97 -11.70 2.75
CA THR A 44 7.67 -10.75 3.62
C THR A 44 7.89 -9.42 2.90
N VAL A 45 8.41 -8.40 3.60
CA VAL A 45 8.74 -7.12 2.96
C VAL A 45 9.88 -7.33 1.96
N GLU A 46 10.91 -8.08 2.31
CA GLU A 46 12.08 -8.33 1.46
C GLU A 46 11.70 -9.03 0.15
N GLN A 47 10.81 -10.02 0.23
CA GLN A 47 10.29 -10.72 -0.95
C GLN A 47 9.53 -9.78 -1.88
N LEU A 48 8.68 -8.92 -1.31
CA LEU A 48 7.93 -7.92 -2.09
C LEU A 48 8.87 -6.86 -2.70
N ILE A 49 9.87 -6.40 -1.96
CA ILE A 49 10.88 -5.45 -2.46
C ILE A 49 11.66 -6.06 -3.63
N SER A 50 12.05 -7.35 -3.55
CA SER A 50 12.69 -8.05 -4.66
C SER A 50 11.78 -8.07 -5.89
N LEU A 51 10.52 -8.49 -5.71
CA LEU A 51 9.54 -8.53 -6.80
C LEU A 51 9.36 -7.16 -7.47
N VAL A 52 9.27 -6.08 -6.69
CA VAL A 52 9.14 -4.71 -7.20
C VAL A 52 10.38 -4.32 -8.01
N LYS A 53 11.58 -4.58 -7.50
CA LYS A 53 12.84 -4.25 -8.20
C LYS A 53 12.99 -5.04 -9.50
N ASP A 54 12.76 -6.35 -9.44
CA ASP A 54 12.89 -7.23 -10.60
C ASP A 54 11.89 -6.83 -11.69
N SER A 55 10.64 -6.55 -11.32
CA SER A 55 9.60 -6.12 -12.26
C SER A 55 9.88 -4.73 -12.83
N ALA A 56 10.29 -3.77 -12.00
CA ALA A 56 10.55 -2.40 -12.44
C ALA A 56 11.79 -2.30 -13.35
N SER A 57 12.81 -3.14 -13.14
CA SER A 57 14.05 -3.14 -13.94
C SER A 57 13.82 -3.43 -15.43
N GLY A 58 12.76 -4.16 -15.77
CA GLY A 58 12.35 -4.42 -17.14
C GLY A 58 11.54 -3.30 -17.80
N CYS A 59 11.03 -2.36 -17.01
CA CYS A 59 10.11 -1.31 -17.48
C CYS A 59 10.72 0.10 -17.42
N TYR A 60 11.55 0.38 -16.42
CA TYR A 60 12.07 1.72 -16.14
C TYR A 60 13.56 1.70 -15.82
N SER A 61 14.23 2.82 -16.07
CA SER A 61 15.58 3.07 -15.56
C SER A 61 15.60 3.34 -14.06
N ALA A 62 14.53 3.96 -13.53
CA ALA A 62 14.33 4.23 -12.11
C ALA A 62 12.83 4.28 -11.80
N LEU A 63 12.43 3.76 -10.64
CA LEU A 63 11.06 3.83 -10.15
C LEU A 63 10.89 5.14 -9.37
N GLU A 64 9.93 5.97 -9.77
CA GLU A 64 9.73 7.30 -9.17
C GLU A 64 8.70 7.26 -8.05
N GLU A 65 7.65 6.45 -8.20
CA GLU A 65 6.51 6.43 -7.29
C GLU A 65 6.03 5.02 -6.93
N ALA A 66 5.68 4.83 -5.66
CA ALA A 66 5.02 3.63 -5.17
C ALA A 66 3.71 4.00 -4.47
N VAL A 67 2.62 3.38 -4.89
CA VAL A 67 1.30 3.52 -4.28
C VAL A 67 0.96 2.23 -3.54
N ILE A 68 0.83 2.30 -2.22
CA ILE A 68 0.45 1.17 -1.37
C ILE A 68 -1.05 1.25 -1.14
N THR A 69 -1.78 0.22 -1.59
CA THR A 69 -3.25 0.22 -1.66
C THR A 69 -3.81 -1.19 -1.42
N GLY A 70 -5.08 -1.42 -1.77
CA GLY A 70 -5.69 -2.73 -1.92
C GLY A 70 -6.97 -2.92 -1.12
N GLY A 71 -6.92 -3.80 -0.12
CA GLY A 71 -7.97 -3.94 0.90
C GLY A 71 -7.84 -2.83 1.93
N GLU A 72 -7.06 -3.06 2.98
CA GLU A 72 -6.61 -2.01 3.90
C GLU A 72 -5.12 -2.24 4.25
N PRO A 73 -4.21 -1.34 3.84
CA PRO A 73 -2.78 -1.49 4.13
C PRO A 73 -2.44 -1.43 5.62
N THR A 74 -3.18 -0.64 6.41
CA THR A 74 -2.87 -0.36 7.82
C THR A 74 -3.19 -1.50 8.79
N LEU A 75 -3.72 -2.64 8.28
CA LEU A 75 -3.99 -3.84 9.09
C LEU A 75 -2.74 -4.42 9.78
N ASN A 76 -1.55 -4.12 9.27
CA ASN A 76 -0.29 -4.57 9.87
C ASN A 76 0.72 -3.41 9.93
N ARG A 77 0.76 -2.74 11.08
CA ARG A 77 1.65 -1.60 11.38
C ARG A 77 3.10 -1.86 11.02
N HIS A 78 3.70 -2.88 11.63
CA HIS A 78 5.11 -3.17 11.45
C HIS A 78 5.47 -3.51 10.00
N TYR A 79 4.63 -4.30 9.31
CA TYR A 79 4.88 -4.62 7.90
C TYR A 79 4.81 -3.37 7.02
N LEU A 80 3.83 -2.49 7.25
CA LEU A 80 3.68 -1.28 6.45
C LEU A 80 4.84 -0.30 6.68
N VAL A 81 5.24 -0.08 7.92
CA VAL A 81 6.37 0.81 8.27
C VAL A 81 7.68 0.30 7.64
N ASP A 82 7.95 -1.01 7.75
CA ASP A 82 9.13 -1.63 7.13
C ASP A 82 9.09 -1.55 5.59
N LEU A 83 7.92 -1.81 4.98
CA LEU A 83 7.74 -1.66 3.54
C LEU A 83 8.01 -0.22 3.07
N VAL A 84 7.47 0.78 3.76
CA VAL A 84 7.72 2.20 3.44
C VAL A 84 9.21 2.52 3.57
N SER A 85 9.85 2.08 4.66
CA SER A 85 11.29 2.30 4.87
C SER A 85 12.14 1.68 3.77
N GLN A 86 11.86 0.45 3.35
CA GLN A 86 12.64 -0.20 2.30
C GLN A 86 12.36 0.35 0.89
N LEU A 87 11.13 0.78 0.62
CA LEU A 87 10.80 1.47 -0.63
C LEU A 87 11.53 2.80 -0.74
N LYS A 88 11.70 3.53 0.38
CA LYS A 88 12.31 4.86 0.38
C LYS A 88 13.75 4.87 -0.13
N GLU A 89 14.45 3.75 0.01
CA GLU A 89 15.82 3.57 -0.47
C GLU A 89 15.96 3.68 -2.00
N PHE A 90 14.87 3.49 -2.77
CA PHE A 90 14.93 3.50 -4.23
C PHE A 90 13.70 4.11 -4.93
N VAL A 91 12.73 4.64 -4.19
CA VAL A 91 11.54 5.31 -4.71
C VAL A 91 11.45 6.72 -4.13
N GLY A 92 11.24 7.70 -5.02
CA GLY A 92 11.21 9.12 -4.65
C GLY A 92 9.96 9.52 -3.85
N TRP A 93 8.80 8.99 -4.25
CA TRP A 93 7.48 9.37 -3.73
C TRP A 93 6.66 8.15 -3.32
N ILE A 94 6.25 8.06 -2.06
CA ILE A 94 5.48 6.92 -1.54
C ILE A 94 4.11 7.41 -1.07
N VAL A 95 3.07 6.84 -1.65
CA VAL A 95 1.66 7.16 -1.37
C VAL A 95 1.02 6.00 -0.62
N LEU A 96 0.29 6.31 0.45
CA LEU A 96 -0.56 5.36 1.17
C LEU A 96 -2.03 5.66 0.89
N ASP A 97 -2.72 4.75 0.21
CA ASP A 97 -4.16 4.78 0.03
C ASP A 97 -4.83 3.94 1.14
N THR A 98 -5.61 4.59 2.01
CA THR A 98 -6.16 3.95 3.22
C THR A 98 -7.53 4.51 3.60
N ASN A 99 -8.37 3.68 4.22
CA ASN A 99 -9.58 4.16 4.88
C ASN A 99 -9.29 4.96 6.17
N GLY A 100 -8.06 4.93 6.68
CA GLY A 100 -7.59 5.73 7.80
C GLY A 100 -8.07 5.27 9.19
N TYR A 101 -8.95 4.28 9.28
CA TYR A 101 -9.60 3.91 10.55
C TYR A 101 -8.63 3.40 11.63
N LEU A 102 -7.51 2.80 11.23
CA LEU A 102 -6.51 2.25 12.14
C LEU A 102 -5.31 3.18 12.34
N LEU A 103 -5.29 4.35 11.69
CA LEU A 103 -4.23 5.32 11.91
C LEU A 103 -4.50 6.10 13.20
N ASP A 104 -3.46 6.20 14.01
CA ASP A 104 -3.33 7.15 15.12
C ASP A 104 -2.10 8.03 14.87
N ASP A 105 -1.93 9.07 15.69
CA ASP A 105 -0.84 10.03 15.53
C ASP A 105 0.54 9.33 15.57
N ALA A 106 0.73 8.38 16.47
CA ALA A 106 2.00 7.66 16.62
C ALA A 106 2.30 6.77 15.39
N TYR A 107 1.29 6.11 14.83
CA TYR A 107 1.44 5.30 13.64
C TYR A 107 1.74 6.19 12.42
N LEU A 108 1.07 7.33 12.30
CA LEU A 108 1.36 8.28 11.22
C LEU A 108 2.79 8.85 11.33
N GLU A 109 3.23 9.20 12.54
CA GLU A 109 4.61 9.65 12.81
C GLU A 109 5.64 8.59 12.41
N GLU A 110 5.41 7.31 12.72
CA GLU A 110 6.28 6.21 12.29
C GLU A 110 6.35 6.09 10.77
N LEU A 111 5.22 6.21 10.08
CA LEU A 111 5.17 6.15 8.62
C LEU A 111 5.90 7.32 7.97
N ILE A 112 5.71 8.54 8.50
CA ILE A 112 6.43 9.74 8.04
C ILE A 112 7.93 9.56 8.26
N ALA A 113 8.35 9.09 9.44
CA ALA A 113 9.76 8.83 9.76
C ALA A 113 10.37 7.75 8.84
N ALA A 114 9.58 6.75 8.42
CA ALA A 114 9.99 5.74 7.46
C ALA A 114 10.09 6.26 6.01
N GLY A 115 9.58 7.45 5.72
CA GLY A 115 9.68 8.07 4.39
C GLY A 115 8.37 8.13 3.60
N LEU A 116 7.23 7.89 4.22
CA LEU A 116 5.92 8.10 3.60
C LEU A 116 5.77 9.57 3.19
N THR A 117 5.33 9.81 1.95
CA THR A 117 5.29 11.17 1.39
C THR A 117 3.88 11.72 1.25
N GLU A 118 2.90 10.86 1.00
CA GLU A 118 1.52 11.25 0.78
C GLU A 118 0.56 10.21 1.38
N VAL A 119 -0.58 10.68 1.87
CA VAL A 119 -1.70 9.83 2.32
C VAL A 119 -2.97 10.23 1.59
N THR A 120 -3.60 9.27 0.94
CA THR A 120 -4.94 9.42 0.38
C THR A 120 -5.94 8.80 1.33
N PHE A 121 -6.79 9.63 1.95
CA PHE A 121 -7.85 9.16 2.82
C PHE A 121 -9.14 8.90 2.04
N ASP A 122 -9.64 7.70 2.23
CA ASP A 122 -10.85 7.19 1.59
C ASP A 122 -12.10 7.54 2.43
N LEU A 123 -12.58 8.79 2.33
CA LEU A 123 -13.78 9.23 3.05
C LEU A 123 -15.04 8.61 2.44
N LYS A 124 -15.59 7.58 3.09
CA LYS A 124 -16.71 6.79 2.54
C LYS A 124 -18.07 7.48 2.63
N ALA A 125 -18.30 8.28 3.68
CA ALA A 125 -19.52 9.04 3.87
C ALA A 125 -19.23 10.28 4.72
N TRP A 126 -19.97 11.36 4.45
CA TRP A 126 -19.94 12.57 5.29
C TRP A 126 -20.76 12.40 6.60
N SER A 127 -21.76 11.50 6.59
CA SER A 127 -22.67 11.30 7.72
C SER A 127 -22.86 9.82 8.01
N GLU A 128 -22.89 9.48 9.30
CA GLU A 128 -23.18 8.13 9.81
C GLU A 128 -24.57 7.61 9.41
N ARG A 129 -25.49 8.49 8.99
CA ARG A 129 -26.83 8.10 8.51
C ARG A 129 -26.79 7.28 7.21
N ILE A 130 -25.69 7.34 6.48
CA ILE A 130 -25.52 6.75 5.14
C ILE A 130 -24.51 5.57 5.17
N ALA A 131 -23.79 5.40 6.29
CA ALA A 131 -22.77 4.36 6.46
C ALA A 131 -23.38 2.94 6.50
#